data_AF-A0A9P4XY07-F1
#
_entry.id   AF-A0A9P4XY07-F1
#
_cell.length_a   1.000
_cell.length_b   1.000
_cell.length_c   1.000
_cell.angle_alpha   90.00
_cell.angle_beta   90.00
_cell.angle_gamma   90.00
#
_symmetry.space_group_name_H-M   'P 1'
#
loop_
_entity.id
_entity.type
_entity.pdbx_description
1 polymer ?
#
loop_
_entity_poly.entity_id
_entity_poly.type
_entity_poly.pdbx_seq_one_letter_code
_entity_poly.pdbx_strand_id
1 'polypeptide(L)'
;MLDQNDTTHFDLSGALIYDPCIGDCGWVQEEVPTVPYVLQNSNLFGLNESFTETLVASHESCGYAAYIDEYLTFPTGGIQPPSPYWGEGNCDVFDLVNNAALEVNPCFDIYEINQACPILWDVLGFPTELEYAPAGYDLYFNRTDVKEALHAPLDINWAECANEDVFVDGEDSSAQPNIYVLPKVIEATNRVLVANGDYDFILMTNGTLLSIQNMTWNGALGFQTEPSTPINIEIPDLAWAEVFDENYAEGVDGPQGTMGIQHYERGLLWAETYQSGHMEPEFQPRVAYRHLEWVLNRTQTL
;
A
#
# COMPACT_ATOMS: atom_id res chain seq x y z
N MET A 1 12.38 -19.34 -8.76
CA MET A 1 12.87 -19.91 -7.49
C MET A 1 12.16 -21.22 -7.17
N LEU A 2 10.88 -21.20 -6.81
CA LEU A 2 10.12 -22.42 -6.45
C LEU A 2 10.14 -23.52 -7.53
N ASP A 3 9.93 -23.18 -8.81
CA ASP A 3 9.93 -24.16 -9.91
C ASP A 3 11.29 -24.83 -10.17
N GLN A 4 12.38 -24.15 -9.81
CA GLN A 4 13.73 -24.70 -9.99
C GLN A 4 14.07 -25.73 -8.91
N ASN A 5 13.36 -25.70 -7.78
CA ASN A 5 13.60 -26.57 -6.62
C ASN A 5 15.08 -26.58 -6.17
N ASP A 6 15.76 -25.45 -6.32
CA ASP A 6 17.14 -25.26 -5.87
C ASP A 6 17.14 -24.64 -4.48
N THR A 7 17.05 -25.48 -3.47
CA THR A 7 17.12 -25.05 -2.05
C THR A 7 18.53 -24.72 -1.59
N THR A 8 19.56 -24.90 -2.44
CA THR A 8 20.92 -24.48 -2.10
C THR A 8 21.10 -22.98 -2.30
N HIS A 9 20.47 -22.42 -3.34
CA HIS A 9 20.59 -21.00 -3.68
C HIS A 9 19.30 -20.19 -3.47
N PHE A 10 18.13 -20.84 -3.53
CA PHE A 10 16.82 -20.19 -3.53
C PHE A 10 15.80 -20.92 -2.64
N ASP A 11 16.15 -21.10 -1.36
CA ASP A 11 15.25 -21.64 -0.33
C ASP A 11 14.24 -20.58 0.13
N LEU A 12 13.26 -20.29 -0.74
CA LEU A 12 12.24 -19.27 -0.46
C LEU A 12 11.35 -19.70 0.71
N SER A 13 11.42 -18.97 1.82
CA SER A 13 10.69 -19.29 3.05
C SER A 13 9.43 -18.44 3.26
N GLY A 14 9.19 -17.42 2.44
CA GLY A 14 8.07 -16.50 2.60
C GLY A 14 8.20 -15.26 1.70
N ALA A 15 7.24 -14.34 1.82
CA ALA A 15 7.26 -13.05 1.14
C ALA A 15 6.57 -11.99 2.01
N LEU A 16 7.03 -10.75 1.90
CA LEU A 16 6.43 -9.56 2.51
C LEU A 16 6.18 -8.57 1.37
N ILE A 17 4.94 -8.09 1.25
CA ILE A 17 4.57 -7.12 0.22
C ILE A 17 3.67 -6.06 0.86
N TYR A 18 4.01 -4.80 0.63
CA TYR A 18 3.29 -3.62 1.10
C TYR A 18 2.51 -3.02 -0.05
N ASP A 19 1.29 -2.58 0.25
CA ASP A 19 0.36 -1.87 -0.63
C ASP A 19 0.45 -2.29 -2.10
N PRO A 20 0.23 -3.58 -2.43
CA PRO A 20 0.67 -4.08 -3.73
C PRO A 20 -0.44 -4.11 -4.77
N CYS A 21 -0.09 -3.87 -6.04
CA CYS A 21 -0.89 -4.34 -7.18
C CYS A 21 -0.86 -5.88 -7.23
N ILE A 22 -1.87 -6.56 -6.68
CA ILE A 22 -2.00 -8.03 -6.72
C ILE A 22 -3.15 -8.53 -7.61
N GLY A 23 -4.13 -7.68 -7.89
CA GLY A 23 -5.23 -7.93 -8.82
C GLY A 23 -5.16 -7.00 -10.03
N ASP A 24 -6.33 -6.55 -10.49
CA ASP A 24 -6.41 -5.45 -11.45
C ASP A 24 -6.15 -4.12 -10.72
N CYS A 25 -4.97 -3.55 -10.92
CA CYS A 25 -4.54 -2.40 -10.15
C CYS A 25 -5.43 -1.18 -10.44
N GLY A 26 -5.59 -0.86 -11.71
CA GLY A 26 -6.34 0.31 -12.12
C GLY A 26 -7.85 0.21 -11.85
N TRP A 27 -8.49 -0.93 -12.09
CA TRP A 27 -9.94 -1.01 -11.88
C TRP A 27 -10.33 -1.44 -10.47
N VAL A 28 -9.86 -2.61 -10.05
CA VAL A 28 -10.32 -3.23 -8.78
C VAL A 28 -9.66 -2.56 -7.59
N GLN A 29 -8.40 -2.13 -7.71
CA GLN A 29 -7.66 -1.56 -6.59
C GLN A 29 -7.76 -0.03 -6.48
N GLU A 30 -7.91 0.69 -7.59
CA GLU A 30 -8.07 2.15 -7.59
C GLU A 30 -9.55 2.57 -7.72
N GLU A 31 -10.19 2.34 -8.86
CA GLU A 31 -11.53 2.90 -9.14
C GLU A 31 -12.64 2.45 -8.19
N VAL A 32 -12.78 1.12 -8.03
CA VAL A 32 -13.88 0.52 -7.26
C VAL A 32 -13.91 1.03 -5.81
N PRO A 33 -12.80 1.03 -5.04
CA PRO A 33 -12.80 1.45 -3.64
C PRO A 33 -12.70 2.97 -3.41
N THR A 34 -12.40 3.79 -4.43
CA THR A 34 -12.12 5.23 -4.28
C THR A 34 -13.20 5.97 -3.50
N VAL A 35 -14.46 5.89 -3.92
CA VAL A 35 -15.53 6.70 -3.31
C VAL A 35 -15.81 6.34 -1.85
N PRO A 36 -15.98 5.06 -1.45
CA PRO A 36 -16.16 4.74 -0.04
C PRO A 36 -14.96 5.15 0.83
N TYR A 37 -13.73 5.05 0.31
CA TYR A 37 -12.53 5.48 1.00
C TYR A 37 -12.53 6.99 1.27
N VAL A 38 -12.86 7.80 0.26
CA VAL A 38 -12.99 9.26 0.39
C VAL A 38 -14.09 9.65 1.39
N LEU A 39 -15.22 8.95 1.37
CA LEU A 39 -16.32 9.22 2.31
C LEU A 39 -15.91 8.91 3.76
N GLN A 40 -15.23 7.79 3.98
CA GLN A 40 -14.70 7.39 5.28
C GLN A 40 -13.70 8.41 5.83
N ASN A 41 -12.89 9.00 4.94
CA ASN A 41 -11.85 9.98 5.27
C ASN A 41 -12.22 11.42 4.88
N SER A 42 -13.52 11.75 4.83
CA SER A 42 -14.02 13.03 4.31
C SER A 42 -13.42 14.28 4.98
N ASN A 43 -13.01 14.17 6.24
CA ASN A 43 -12.36 15.23 7.00
C ASN A 43 -10.91 15.52 6.54
N LEU A 44 -10.24 14.56 5.90
CA LEU A 44 -8.88 14.71 5.36
C LEU A 44 -8.92 15.28 3.94
N PHE A 45 -9.86 14.79 3.11
CA PHE A 45 -10.00 15.26 1.73
C PHE A 45 -10.64 16.66 1.61
N GLY A 46 -11.60 17.00 2.49
CA GLY A 46 -12.21 18.34 2.50
C GLY A 46 -12.98 18.72 1.23
N LEU A 47 -13.44 17.73 0.44
CA LEU A 47 -14.19 17.96 -0.79
C LEU A 47 -15.55 18.63 -0.51
N ASN A 48 -15.97 19.51 -1.42
CA ASN A 48 -17.27 20.17 -1.29
C ASN A 48 -18.44 19.22 -1.54
N GLU A 49 -19.59 19.50 -0.92
CA GLU A 49 -20.79 18.64 -0.94
C GLU A 49 -21.24 18.29 -2.37
N SER A 50 -21.32 19.27 -3.27
CA SER A 50 -21.78 19.03 -4.66
C SER A 50 -20.86 18.11 -5.47
N PHE A 51 -19.56 18.17 -5.22
CA PHE A 51 -18.60 17.26 -5.86
C PHE A 51 -18.72 15.86 -5.27
N THR A 52 -18.81 15.74 -3.94
CA THR A 52 -19.05 14.47 -3.26
C THR A 52 -20.33 13.78 -3.74
N GLU A 53 -21.43 14.53 -3.95
CA GLU A 53 -22.66 13.99 -4.54
C GLU A 53 -22.44 13.43 -5.96
N THR A 54 -21.58 14.08 -6.76
CA THR A 54 -21.21 13.61 -8.11
C THR A 54 -20.39 12.32 -8.06
N LEU A 55 -19.47 12.20 -7.09
CA LEU A 55 -18.69 10.98 -6.86
C LEU A 55 -19.60 9.82 -6.45
N VAL A 56 -20.55 10.04 -5.51
CA VAL A 56 -21.52 9.02 -5.10
C VAL A 56 -22.39 8.57 -6.28
N ALA A 57 -22.89 9.51 -7.10
CA ALA A 57 -23.66 9.17 -8.29
C ALA A 57 -22.84 8.35 -9.31
N SER A 58 -21.54 8.63 -9.41
CA SER A 58 -20.63 7.88 -10.28
C SER A 58 -20.34 6.48 -9.72
N HIS A 59 -20.06 6.35 -8.42
CA HIS A 59 -19.89 5.06 -7.74
C HIS A 59 -21.05 4.09 -7.99
N GLU A 60 -22.29 4.62 -7.97
CA GLU A 60 -23.50 3.86 -8.28
C GLU A 60 -23.62 3.54 -9.78
N SER A 61 -23.53 4.56 -10.64
CA SER A 61 -23.79 4.40 -12.08
C SER A 61 -22.70 3.62 -12.83
N CYS A 62 -21.47 3.62 -12.32
CA CYS A 62 -20.35 2.83 -12.82
C CYS A 62 -20.35 1.39 -12.27
N GLY A 63 -21.25 1.07 -11.34
CA GLY A 63 -21.43 -0.29 -10.79
C GLY A 63 -20.45 -0.66 -9.67
N TYR A 64 -19.67 0.28 -9.16
CA TYR A 64 -18.66 0.04 -8.12
C TYR A 64 -19.31 -0.33 -6.79
N ALA A 65 -20.42 0.33 -6.42
CA ALA A 65 -21.20 -0.02 -5.23
C ALA A 65 -21.66 -1.47 -5.26
N ALA A 66 -22.31 -1.87 -6.36
CA ALA A 66 -22.81 -3.24 -6.54
C ALA A 66 -21.67 -4.27 -6.56
N TYR A 67 -20.50 -3.91 -7.09
CA TYR A 67 -19.33 -4.78 -7.12
C TYR A 67 -18.80 -5.04 -5.70
N ILE A 68 -18.67 -4.00 -4.88
CA ILE A 68 -18.25 -4.12 -3.47
C ILE A 68 -19.25 -4.99 -2.70
N ASP A 69 -20.55 -4.70 -2.82
CA ASP A 69 -21.61 -5.43 -2.09
C ASP A 69 -21.62 -6.93 -2.40
N GLU A 70 -21.31 -7.32 -3.64
CA GLU A 70 -21.28 -8.73 -4.07
C GLU A 70 -19.98 -9.42 -3.64
N TYR A 71 -18.83 -8.77 -3.83
CA TYR A 71 -17.52 -9.43 -3.81
C TYR A 71 -16.63 -9.12 -2.60
N LEU A 72 -16.85 -8.01 -1.89
CA LEU A 72 -16.16 -7.72 -0.63
C LEU A 72 -16.93 -8.30 0.56
N THR A 73 -17.29 -9.58 0.44
CA THR A 73 -18.01 -10.35 1.46
C THR A 73 -17.18 -11.55 1.89
N PHE A 74 -17.40 -12.08 3.10
CA PHE A 74 -16.61 -13.17 3.67
C PHE A 74 -17.53 -14.31 4.15
N PRO A 75 -17.62 -15.44 3.42
CA PRO A 75 -16.98 -15.74 2.14
C PRO A 75 -17.54 -14.90 0.98
N THR A 76 -16.75 -14.73 -0.09
CA THR A 76 -17.13 -13.93 -1.27
C THR A 76 -18.34 -14.51 -2.02
N GLY A 77 -19.11 -13.65 -2.71
CA GLY A 77 -20.21 -14.03 -3.59
C GLY A 77 -19.80 -14.91 -4.78
N GLY A 78 -18.51 -14.96 -5.12
CA GLY A 78 -17.96 -15.84 -6.14
C GLY A 78 -16.73 -15.27 -6.83
N ILE A 79 -16.36 -15.90 -7.96
CA ILE A 79 -15.29 -15.38 -8.82
C ILE A 79 -15.78 -14.05 -9.41
N GLN A 80 -14.97 -13.01 -9.30
CA GLN A 80 -15.28 -11.70 -9.84
C GLN A 80 -15.26 -11.75 -11.38
N PRO A 81 -16.10 -10.95 -12.07
CA PRO A 81 -16.03 -10.83 -13.52
C PRO A 81 -14.69 -10.20 -13.93
N PRO A 82 -14.23 -10.43 -15.17
CA PRO A 82 -13.13 -9.66 -15.72
C PRO A 82 -13.43 -8.16 -15.64
N SER A 83 -12.42 -7.37 -15.29
CA SER A 83 -12.55 -5.92 -15.26
C SER A 83 -13.05 -5.41 -16.60
N PRO A 84 -14.03 -4.48 -16.62
CA PRO A 84 -14.44 -3.83 -17.85
C PRO A 84 -13.26 -3.03 -18.41
N TYR A 85 -13.31 -2.72 -19.70
CA TYR A 85 -12.54 -1.59 -20.19
C TYR A 85 -13.17 -0.34 -19.58
N TRP A 86 -12.43 0.32 -18.70
CA TRP A 86 -12.83 1.54 -18.02
C TRP A 86 -11.84 2.63 -18.45
N GLY A 87 -12.33 3.85 -18.66
CA GLY A 87 -11.52 4.95 -19.15
C GLY A 87 -12.37 6.18 -19.47
N GLU A 88 -11.75 7.33 -19.26
CA GLU A 88 -12.22 8.73 -19.45
C GLU A 88 -13.70 8.99 -19.14
N GLY A 89 -13.96 9.77 -18.09
CA GLY A 89 -15.27 10.35 -17.84
C GLY A 89 -15.63 10.37 -16.37
N ASN A 90 -16.88 10.09 -16.05
CA ASN A 90 -17.36 10.10 -14.66
C ASN A 90 -16.98 8.83 -13.89
N CYS A 91 -16.53 7.77 -14.56
CA CYS A 91 -16.10 6.52 -13.92
C CYS A 91 -14.61 6.46 -13.61
N ASP A 92 -13.88 7.52 -13.93
CA ASP A 92 -12.47 7.73 -13.57
C ASP A 92 -12.43 8.54 -12.25
N VAL A 93 -13.00 7.92 -11.20
CA VAL A 93 -13.22 8.61 -9.93
C VAL A 93 -11.92 8.79 -9.17
N PHE A 94 -10.94 7.91 -9.39
CA PHE A 94 -9.62 7.99 -8.77
C PHE A 94 -8.91 9.30 -9.17
N ASP A 95 -8.72 9.54 -10.47
CA ASP A 95 -8.06 10.76 -10.95
C ASP A 95 -8.88 12.02 -10.63
N LEU A 96 -10.21 11.94 -10.71
CA LEU A 96 -11.08 13.07 -10.32
C LEU A 96 -10.87 13.46 -8.85
N VAL A 97 -10.73 12.47 -7.96
CA VAL A 97 -10.48 12.70 -6.53
C VAL A 97 -9.06 13.20 -6.31
N ASN A 98 -8.04 12.58 -6.91
CA ASN A 98 -6.64 12.97 -6.73
C ASN A 98 -6.43 14.45 -7.11
N ASN A 99 -6.92 14.84 -8.28
CA ASN A 99 -6.86 16.22 -8.75
C ASN A 99 -7.61 17.19 -7.82
N ALA A 100 -8.81 16.82 -7.37
CA ALA A 100 -9.59 17.66 -6.46
C ALA A 100 -8.94 17.78 -5.06
N ALA A 101 -8.28 16.73 -4.58
CA ALA A 101 -7.55 16.75 -3.32
C ALA A 101 -6.36 17.72 -3.38
N LEU A 102 -5.61 17.73 -4.48
CA LEU A 102 -4.55 18.71 -4.75
C LEU A 102 -5.06 20.16 -4.83
N GLU A 103 -6.26 20.39 -5.37
CA GLU A 103 -6.88 21.72 -5.39
C GLU A 103 -7.23 22.23 -3.98
N VAL A 104 -7.68 21.33 -3.09
CA VAL A 104 -8.02 21.65 -1.70
C VAL A 104 -6.75 21.81 -0.84
N ASN A 105 -5.79 20.91 -1.00
CA ASN A 105 -4.52 20.87 -0.30
C ASN A 105 -3.38 20.74 -1.32
N PRO A 106 -2.64 21.81 -1.63
CA PRO A 106 -1.54 21.74 -2.61
C PRO A 106 -0.33 20.93 -2.11
N CYS A 107 -0.37 20.43 -0.89
CA CYS A 107 0.60 19.50 -0.33
C CYS A 107 -0.04 18.12 -0.03
N PHE A 108 -1.19 17.84 -0.65
CA PHE A 108 -1.80 16.51 -0.61
C PHE A 108 -0.78 15.48 -1.09
N ASP A 109 -0.81 14.32 -0.46
CA ASP A 109 0.02 13.20 -0.80
C ASP A 109 -0.88 11.99 -1.01
N ILE A 110 -0.88 11.49 -2.25
CA ILE A 110 -1.62 10.30 -2.64
C ILE A 110 -1.15 9.06 -1.87
N TYR A 111 0.10 9.07 -1.38
CA TYR A 111 0.68 7.99 -0.60
C TYR A 111 0.35 8.07 0.88
N GLU A 112 -0.03 9.24 1.42
CA GLU A 112 -0.37 9.44 2.84
C GLU A 112 -1.39 10.60 3.01
N ILE A 113 -2.69 10.28 3.05
CA ILE A 113 -3.76 11.29 2.98
C ILE A 113 -3.86 12.25 4.18
N ASN A 114 -3.19 11.97 5.29
CA ASN A 114 -3.10 12.84 6.47
C ASN A 114 -2.01 13.91 6.35
N GLN A 115 -1.24 13.94 5.26
CA GLN A 115 -0.22 14.95 5.07
C GLN A 115 -0.82 16.34 4.80
N ALA A 116 -0.31 17.35 5.50
CA ALA A 116 -0.69 18.75 5.37
C ALA A 116 0.52 19.62 5.00
N CYS A 117 0.27 20.81 4.47
CA CYS A 117 1.34 21.75 4.14
C CYS A 117 2.20 22.14 5.36
N PRO A 118 3.50 22.41 5.16
CA PRO A 118 4.24 22.47 3.87
C PRO A 118 4.64 21.09 3.31
N ILE A 119 4.93 21.00 2.00
CA ILE A 119 5.64 19.84 1.43
C ILE A 119 7.03 19.79 2.08
N LEU A 120 7.24 18.78 2.92
CA LEU A 120 8.57 18.47 3.45
C LEU A 120 9.36 17.77 2.36
N TRP A 121 10.63 18.12 2.20
CA TRP A 121 11.51 17.43 1.25
C TRP A 121 12.23 16.28 1.96
N ASP A 122 12.54 15.24 1.22
CA ASP A 122 13.38 14.14 1.67
C ASP A 122 14.70 14.09 0.86
N VAL A 123 15.64 13.25 1.28
CA VAL A 123 17.00 13.18 0.68
C VAL A 123 17.04 12.59 -0.74
N LEU A 124 15.95 11.94 -1.14
CA LEU A 124 15.67 11.37 -2.46
C LEU A 124 15.00 12.43 -3.34
N GLY A 125 14.22 13.35 -2.78
CA GLY A 125 13.62 14.48 -3.48
C GLY A 125 12.30 14.15 -4.18
N PHE A 126 11.63 13.10 -3.71
CA PHE A 126 10.31 12.64 -4.15
C PHE A 126 9.43 12.43 -2.90
N PRO A 127 9.06 13.50 -2.19
CA PRO A 127 8.38 13.36 -0.89
C PRO A 127 6.89 13.03 -0.99
N THR A 128 6.29 13.22 -2.17
CA THR A 128 4.88 12.94 -2.48
C THR A 128 4.79 12.50 -3.95
N GLU A 129 3.62 12.57 -4.59
CA GLU A 129 3.52 12.54 -6.06
C GLU A 129 4.24 13.70 -6.78
N LEU A 130 4.76 14.69 -6.04
CA LEU A 130 5.50 15.83 -6.57
C LEU A 130 6.99 15.73 -6.23
N GLU A 131 7.84 15.71 -7.25
CA GLU A 131 9.29 15.86 -7.09
C GLU A 131 9.65 17.24 -6.51
N TYR A 132 10.31 17.25 -5.35
CA TYR A 132 10.70 18.48 -4.67
C TYR A 132 11.99 18.32 -3.86
N ALA A 133 12.95 19.21 -4.12
CA ALA A 133 14.12 19.43 -3.30
C ALA A 133 14.40 20.93 -3.15
N PRO A 134 14.93 21.39 -2.00
CA PRO A 134 15.20 22.80 -1.78
C PRO A 134 16.34 23.31 -2.66
N ALA A 135 16.29 24.59 -3.01
CA ALA A 135 17.28 25.21 -3.88
C ALA A 135 18.72 25.06 -3.33
N GLY A 136 19.61 24.55 -4.18
CA GLY A 136 21.02 24.31 -3.82
C GLY A 136 21.28 22.98 -3.11
N TYR A 137 20.27 22.13 -2.95
CA TYR A 137 20.46 20.75 -2.53
C TYR A 137 20.86 19.87 -3.71
N ASP A 138 22.01 19.21 -3.60
CA ASP A 138 22.36 18.09 -4.46
C ASP A 138 21.74 16.83 -3.85
N LEU A 139 20.83 16.17 -4.58
CA LEU A 139 20.22 14.90 -4.14
C LEU A 139 21.30 13.96 -3.61
N TYR A 140 21.01 13.23 -2.52
CA TYR A 140 22.04 12.50 -1.78
C TYR A 140 22.83 11.55 -2.69
N PHE A 141 22.14 10.80 -3.54
CA PHE A 141 22.73 9.86 -4.50
C PHE A 141 23.41 10.54 -5.71
N ASN A 142 23.22 11.85 -5.90
CA ASN A 142 23.91 12.63 -6.94
C ASN A 142 25.25 13.21 -6.50
N ARG A 143 25.55 13.23 -5.19
CA ARG A 143 26.84 13.68 -4.68
C ARG A 143 27.99 12.81 -5.19
N THR A 144 29.09 13.43 -5.63
CA THR A 144 30.26 12.72 -6.16
C THR A 144 30.86 11.77 -5.14
N ASP A 145 31.01 12.19 -3.88
CA ASP A 145 31.58 11.37 -2.81
C ASP A 145 30.71 10.14 -2.50
N VAL A 146 29.38 10.28 -2.58
CA VAL A 146 28.44 9.16 -2.44
C VAL A 146 28.54 8.19 -3.62
N LYS A 147 28.59 8.70 -4.86
CA LYS A 147 28.76 7.84 -6.05
C LYS A 147 30.07 7.07 -6.02
N GLU A 148 31.17 7.72 -5.67
CA GLU A 148 32.47 7.06 -5.52
C GLU A 148 32.43 5.96 -4.45
N ALA A 149 31.81 6.23 -3.30
CA ALA A 149 31.69 5.26 -2.20
C ALA A 149 30.84 4.04 -2.57
N LEU A 150 29.78 4.23 -3.38
CA LEU A 150 28.90 3.16 -3.88
C LEU A 150 29.44 2.47 -5.15
N HIS A 151 30.54 2.98 -5.72
CA HIS A 151 31.04 2.61 -7.04
C HIS A 151 29.99 2.80 -8.16
N ALA A 152 29.15 3.82 -8.04
CA ALA A 152 28.15 4.18 -9.03
C ALA A 152 28.77 5.02 -10.18
N PRO A 153 28.19 5.01 -11.39
CA PRO A 153 28.64 5.86 -12.48
C PRO A 153 28.60 7.35 -12.12
N LEU A 154 29.70 8.07 -12.36
CA LEU A 154 29.82 9.50 -12.01
C LEU A 154 29.03 10.43 -12.95
N ASP A 155 28.73 9.96 -14.17
CA ASP A 155 28.10 10.70 -15.26
C ASP A 155 26.59 10.46 -15.38
N ILE A 156 26.00 9.64 -14.51
CA ILE A 156 24.57 9.35 -14.48
C ILE A 156 23.94 10.05 -13.28
N ASN A 157 22.85 10.78 -13.50
CA ASN A 157 22.06 11.32 -12.40
C ASN A 157 21.09 10.26 -11.88
N TRP A 158 21.04 10.12 -10.56
CA TRP A 158 20.04 9.32 -9.87
C TRP A 158 18.67 9.98 -10.03
N ALA A 159 17.64 9.14 -10.17
CA ALA A 159 16.23 9.46 -10.10
C ALA A 159 15.53 8.31 -9.36
N GLU A 160 14.47 8.62 -8.62
CA GLU A 160 13.69 7.62 -7.85
C GLU A 160 12.96 6.66 -8.79
N CYS A 161 12.13 7.24 -9.64
CA CYS A 161 11.43 6.59 -10.73
C CYS A 161 12.16 6.87 -12.05
N ALA A 162 12.10 5.91 -12.98
CA ALA A 162 12.74 6.07 -14.28
C ALA A 162 12.04 7.18 -15.09
N ASN A 163 12.83 8.00 -15.79
CA ASN A 163 12.31 9.03 -16.70
C ASN A 163 11.76 8.45 -18.02
N GLU A 164 11.96 7.16 -18.26
CA GLU A 164 11.54 6.43 -19.45
C GLU A 164 10.87 5.13 -19.00
N ASP A 165 9.97 4.61 -19.83
CA ASP A 165 9.23 3.39 -19.54
C ASP A 165 10.16 2.20 -19.30
N VAL A 166 9.98 1.53 -18.16
CA VAL A 166 10.78 0.34 -17.79
C VAL A 166 10.19 -0.96 -18.35
N PHE A 167 8.93 -0.91 -18.79
CA PHE A 167 8.25 -2.03 -19.43
C PHE A 167 8.43 -2.00 -20.95
N VAL A 168 8.42 -3.18 -21.56
CA VAL A 168 8.47 -3.31 -23.02
C VAL A 168 7.21 -2.67 -23.59
N ASP A 169 7.39 -1.73 -24.52
CA ASP A 169 6.29 -0.96 -25.15
C ASP A 169 5.44 -0.12 -24.16
N GLY A 170 5.95 0.15 -22.96
CA GLY A 170 5.27 1.00 -21.96
C GLY A 170 4.17 0.31 -21.16
N GLU A 171 3.96 -1.00 -21.33
CA GLU A 171 2.84 -1.72 -20.70
C GLU A 171 3.31 -2.99 -19.98
N ASP A 172 2.76 -3.25 -18.79
CA ASP A 172 2.89 -4.55 -18.14
C ASP A 172 1.89 -5.56 -18.76
N SER A 173 2.42 -6.47 -19.57
CA SER A 173 1.66 -7.57 -20.18
C SER A 173 1.56 -8.83 -19.29
N SER A 174 2.05 -8.77 -18.05
CA SER A 174 2.04 -9.89 -17.13
C SER A 174 0.62 -10.25 -16.67
N ALA A 175 0.42 -11.51 -16.27
CA ALA A 175 -0.84 -11.92 -15.67
C ALA A 175 -0.93 -11.41 -14.22
N GLN A 176 -2.12 -10.99 -13.79
CA GLN A 176 -2.36 -10.53 -12.42
C GLN A 176 -1.82 -11.53 -11.38
N PRO A 177 -1.07 -11.07 -10.35
CA PRO A 177 -0.41 -11.96 -9.39
C PRO A 177 -1.35 -12.92 -8.67
N ASN A 178 -2.57 -12.48 -8.32
CA ASN A 178 -3.58 -13.26 -7.61
C ASN A 178 -4.12 -14.46 -8.42
N ILE A 179 -3.90 -14.52 -9.73
CA ILE A 179 -4.38 -15.63 -10.57
C ILE A 179 -3.51 -16.89 -10.40
N TYR A 180 -2.18 -16.73 -10.31
CA TYR A 180 -1.25 -17.86 -10.34
C TYR A 180 -0.07 -17.73 -9.39
N VAL A 181 0.67 -16.62 -9.46
CA VAL A 181 1.96 -16.50 -8.77
C VAL A 181 1.76 -16.42 -7.25
N LEU A 182 0.85 -15.57 -6.79
CA LEU A 182 0.63 -15.36 -5.36
C LEU A 182 0.05 -16.61 -4.67
N PRO A 183 -1.00 -17.28 -5.19
CA PRO A 183 -1.46 -18.57 -4.66
C PRO A 183 -0.34 -19.60 -4.51
N LYS A 184 0.49 -19.73 -5.54
CA LYS A 184 1.60 -20.70 -5.55
C LYS A 184 2.64 -20.41 -4.47
N VAL A 185 3.00 -19.14 -4.26
CA VAL A 185 3.96 -18.76 -3.21
C VAL A 185 3.34 -18.96 -1.82
N ILE A 186 2.06 -18.63 -1.64
CA ILE A 186 1.32 -18.86 -0.39
C ILE A 186 1.32 -20.36 -0.06
N GLU A 187 0.92 -21.21 -0.99
CA GLU A 187 0.81 -22.66 -0.79
C GLU A 187 2.17 -23.30 -0.51
N ALA A 188 3.22 -22.84 -1.18
CA ALA A 188 4.57 -23.38 -1.02
C ALA A 188 5.23 -22.98 0.32
N THR A 189 5.00 -21.75 0.78
CA THR A 189 5.75 -21.18 1.92
C THR A 189 4.93 -21.12 3.22
N ASN A 190 3.61 -20.99 3.13
CA ASN A 190 2.70 -20.70 4.24
C ASN A 190 3.11 -19.48 5.07
N ARG A 191 3.86 -18.56 4.45
CA ARG A 191 4.51 -17.43 5.13
C ARG A 191 4.56 -16.20 4.23
N VAL A 192 3.41 -15.90 3.61
CA VAL A 192 3.24 -14.66 2.83
C VAL A 192 2.47 -13.66 3.67
N LEU A 193 2.97 -12.44 3.73
CA LEU A 193 2.32 -11.30 4.36
C LEU A 193 2.04 -10.24 3.28
N VAL A 194 0.76 -9.90 3.11
CA VAL A 194 0.30 -8.75 2.32
C VAL A 194 -0.23 -7.72 3.31
N ALA A 195 0.32 -6.51 3.30
CA ALA A 195 -0.11 -5.44 4.19
C ALA A 195 -0.59 -4.22 3.40
N ASN A 196 -1.51 -3.45 4.00
CA ASN A 196 -1.96 -2.17 3.49
C ASN A 196 -1.92 -1.10 4.59
N GLY A 197 -1.51 0.11 4.24
CA GLY A 197 -1.67 1.31 5.06
C GLY A 197 -3.09 1.87 4.98
N ASP A 198 -3.69 2.25 6.12
CA ASP A 198 -5.04 2.85 6.14
C ASP A 198 -5.11 4.26 5.52
N TYR A 199 -3.96 4.92 5.34
CA TYR A 199 -3.82 6.24 4.72
C TYR A 199 -3.23 6.19 3.30
N ASP A 200 -3.02 5.00 2.75
CA ASP A 200 -2.70 4.86 1.32
C ASP A 200 -3.96 5.08 0.47
N PHE A 201 -3.94 6.14 -0.36
CA PHE A 201 -4.99 6.39 -1.33
C PHE A 201 -4.67 5.80 -2.70
N ILE A 202 -3.40 5.65 -3.10
CA ILE A 202 -3.07 5.05 -4.39
C ILE A 202 -3.51 3.58 -4.44
N LEU A 203 -3.32 2.81 -3.37
CA LEU A 203 -3.71 1.40 -3.29
C LEU A 203 -4.47 1.05 -2.01
N MET A 204 -5.72 1.51 -1.97
CA MET A 204 -6.61 1.38 -0.83
C MET A 204 -6.84 -0.07 -0.35
N THR A 205 -6.95 -0.23 0.97
CA THR A 205 -7.21 -1.48 1.69
C THR A 205 -8.31 -2.34 1.06
N ASN A 206 -9.46 -1.74 0.73
CA ASN A 206 -10.59 -2.47 0.15
C ASN A 206 -10.31 -3.02 -1.25
N GLY A 207 -9.48 -2.34 -2.04
CA GLY A 207 -9.02 -2.81 -3.34
C GLY A 207 -8.17 -4.07 -3.24
N THR A 208 -7.24 -4.08 -2.28
CA THR A 208 -6.41 -5.25 -1.99
C THR A 208 -7.26 -6.41 -1.44
N LEU A 209 -8.20 -6.15 -0.53
CA LEU A 209 -9.13 -7.17 -0.03
C LEU A 209 -10.02 -7.74 -1.13
N LEU A 210 -10.54 -6.92 -2.05
CA LEU A 210 -11.26 -7.40 -3.24
C LEU A 210 -10.38 -8.34 -4.08
N SER A 211 -9.13 -7.96 -4.30
CA SER A 211 -8.17 -8.79 -5.05
C SER A 211 -7.87 -10.12 -4.36
N ILE A 212 -7.81 -10.15 -3.02
CA ILE A 212 -7.71 -11.37 -2.22
C ILE A 212 -9.00 -12.20 -2.30
N GLN A 213 -10.18 -11.57 -2.25
CA GLN A 213 -11.46 -12.28 -2.40
C GLN A 213 -11.60 -12.94 -3.78
N ASN A 214 -10.89 -12.47 -4.81
CA ASN A 214 -10.82 -13.12 -6.12
C ASN A 214 -9.72 -14.20 -6.24
N MET A 215 -8.92 -14.41 -5.19
CA MET A 215 -7.81 -15.36 -5.19
C MET A 215 -8.27 -16.73 -4.68
N THR A 216 -7.95 -17.81 -5.38
CA THR A 216 -8.13 -19.19 -4.87
C THR A 216 -6.79 -19.75 -4.44
N TRP A 217 -6.68 -20.16 -3.17
CA TRP A 217 -5.49 -20.83 -2.65
C TRP A 217 -5.87 -21.88 -1.60
N ASN A 218 -5.08 -22.94 -1.52
CA ASN A 218 -5.28 -24.05 -0.59
C ASN A 218 -6.73 -24.59 -0.60
N GLY A 219 -7.35 -24.58 -1.79
CA GLY A 219 -8.66 -25.19 -2.05
C GLY A 219 -9.90 -24.33 -1.76
N ALA A 220 -9.76 -23.05 -1.39
CA ALA A 220 -10.89 -22.15 -1.18
C ALA A 220 -10.66 -20.77 -1.83
N LEU A 221 -11.76 -20.12 -2.25
CA LEU A 221 -11.79 -18.80 -2.86
C LEU A 221 -11.96 -17.73 -1.77
N GLY A 222 -11.04 -16.77 -1.73
CA GLY A 222 -11.08 -15.66 -0.77
C GLY A 222 -10.94 -16.10 0.69
N PHE A 223 -10.83 -15.12 1.57
CA PHE A 223 -11.02 -15.34 2.99
C PHE A 223 -12.45 -15.82 3.28
N GLN A 224 -12.56 -16.78 4.21
CA GLN A 224 -13.83 -17.38 4.63
C GLN A 224 -14.45 -16.66 5.82
N THR A 225 -13.65 -15.86 6.52
CA THR A 225 -14.10 -15.04 7.66
C THR A 225 -13.53 -13.64 7.55
N GLU A 226 -14.29 -12.66 8.00
CA GLU A 226 -13.91 -11.25 7.98
C GLU A 226 -12.70 -10.98 8.90
N PRO A 227 -11.66 -10.27 8.39
CA PRO A 227 -10.55 -9.80 9.21
C PRO A 227 -11.00 -8.97 10.41
N SER A 228 -10.52 -9.29 11.60
CA SER A 228 -10.94 -8.60 12.84
C SER A 228 -9.95 -8.72 14.00
N THR A 229 -8.83 -9.44 13.84
CA THR A 229 -7.89 -9.63 14.94
C THR A 229 -7.02 -8.39 15.09
N PRO A 230 -6.94 -7.73 16.26
CA PRO A 230 -6.09 -6.55 16.42
C PRO A 230 -4.59 -6.86 16.26
N ILE A 231 -3.83 -5.90 15.76
CA ILE A 231 -2.35 -5.87 15.85
C ILE A 231 -1.99 -5.00 17.05
N ASN A 232 -1.31 -5.57 18.06
CA ASN A 232 -0.90 -4.84 19.25
C ASN A 232 0.62 -4.70 19.31
N ILE A 233 1.11 -3.46 19.26
CA ILE A 233 2.55 -3.16 19.26
C ILE A 233 3.00 -2.84 20.68
N GLU A 234 3.71 -3.80 21.27
CA GLU A 234 4.34 -3.69 22.60
C GLU A 234 5.78 -3.14 22.55
N ILE A 235 6.33 -2.98 21.35
CA ILE A 235 7.70 -2.49 21.16
C ILE A 235 7.75 -0.99 21.55
N PRO A 236 8.64 -0.57 22.46
CA PRO A 236 8.81 0.85 22.81
C PRO A 236 9.35 1.64 21.61
N ASP A 237 9.19 2.95 21.63
CA ASP A 237 9.88 3.80 20.66
C ASP A 237 11.39 3.76 20.93
N LEU A 238 12.18 3.56 19.87
CA LEU A 238 13.63 3.60 19.92
C LEU A 238 14.20 4.73 19.06
N ALA A 239 13.40 5.28 18.14
CA ALA A 239 13.83 6.34 17.25
C ALA A 239 13.77 7.69 17.96
N TRP A 240 12.75 7.91 18.79
CA TRP A 240 12.47 9.22 19.39
C TRP A 240 12.61 9.26 20.92
N ALA A 241 13.02 8.17 21.56
CA ALA A 241 13.12 8.10 23.03
C ALA A 241 13.98 9.21 23.65
N GLU A 242 15.16 9.47 23.09
CA GLU A 242 16.03 10.57 23.55
C GLU A 242 15.35 11.94 23.40
N VAL A 243 14.60 12.16 22.33
CA VAL A 243 13.85 13.41 22.11
C VAL A 243 12.75 13.58 23.15
N PHE A 244 12.01 12.52 23.49
CA PHE A 244 10.99 12.58 24.55
C PHE A 244 11.61 12.87 25.92
N ASP A 245 12.72 12.20 26.24
CA ASP A 245 13.45 12.41 27.50
C ASP A 245 13.96 13.85 27.64
N GLU A 246 14.59 14.40 26.59
CA GLU A 246 15.08 15.78 26.56
C GLU A 246 13.97 16.83 26.71
N ASN A 247 12.73 16.47 26.37
CA ASN A 247 11.55 17.31 26.49
C ASN A 247 10.70 17.01 27.73
N TYR A 248 11.24 16.28 28.71
CA TYR A 248 10.56 15.92 29.97
C TYR A 248 9.27 15.10 29.77
N ALA A 249 9.22 14.30 28.72
CA ALA A 249 8.11 13.44 28.34
C ALA A 249 8.45 11.94 28.40
N GLU A 250 9.46 11.56 29.20
CA GLU A 250 9.88 10.17 29.43
C GLU A 250 8.67 9.24 29.67
N GLY A 251 8.62 8.13 28.94
CA GLY A 251 7.63 7.07 29.12
C GLY A 251 6.28 7.34 28.47
N VAL A 252 6.10 8.48 27.78
CA VAL A 252 4.94 8.74 26.92
C VAL A 252 5.04 7.98 25.60
N ASP A 253 6.26 7.83 25.09
CA ASP A 253 6.68 7.13 23.86
C ASP A 253 6.78 5.60 24.01
N GLY A 254 5.98 5.04 24.93
CA GLY A 254 5.92 3.60 25.18
C GLY A 254 5.32 2.77 24.03
N PRO A 255 4.73 1.61 24.34
CA PRO A 255 3.97 0.81 23.39
C PRO A 255 2.93 1.63 22.62
N GLN A 256 2.76 1.38 21.31
CA GLN A 256 1.72 2.07 20.53
C GLN A 256 0.31 1.55 20.82
N GLY A 257 0.20 0.31 21.32
CA GLY A 257 -1.09 -0.34 21.50
C GLY A 257 -1.62 -0.89 20.17
N THR A 258 -2.94 -0.81 19.97
CA THR A 258 -3.59 -1.32 18.76
C THR A 258 -3.27 -0.44 17.55
N MET A 259 -2.53 -1.00 16.59
CA MET A 259 -2.05 -0.31 15.38
C MET A 259 -2.47 -1.02 14.09
N GLY A 260 -3.60 -1.71 14.12
CA GLY A 260 -4.12 -2.35 12.92
C GLY A 260 -5.01 -3.55 13.16
N ILE A 261 -5.36 -4.20 12.05
CA ILE A 261 -6.09 -5.48 11.99
C ILE A 261 -5.24 -6.48 11.22
N GLN A 262 -5.24 -7.74 11.66
CA GLN A 262 -4.60 -8.84 10.98
C GLN A 262 -5.58 -10.00 10.74
N HIS A 263 -5.27 -10.80 9.73
CA HIS A 263 -5.99 -12.03 9.42
C HIS A 263 -5.08 -13.08 8.80
N TYR A 264 -4.88 -14.19 9.52
CA TYR A 264 -4.15 -15.34 8.99
C TYR A 264 -5.12 -16.42 8.53
N GLU A 265 -5.04 -16.79 7.26
CA GLU A 265 -5.86 -17.86 6.70
C GLU A 265 -5.11 -18.64 5.63
N ARG A 266 -4.97 -19.96 5.85
CA ARG A 266 -4.38 -20.91 4.89
C ARG A 266 -3.02 -20.46 4.32
N GLY A 267 -2.12 -19.95 5.16
CA GLY A 267 -0.75 -19.60 4.76
C GLY A 267 -0.54 -18.15 4.32
N LEU A 268 -1.62 -17.37 4.18
CA LEU A 268 -1.59 -15.94 3.94
C LEU A 268 -1.90 -15.19 5.23
N LEU A 269 -1.04 -14.26 5.61
CA LEU A 269 -1.35 -13.20 6.57
C LEU A 269 -1.68 -11.93 5.80
N TRP A 270 -2.85 -11.37 6.05
CA TRP A 270 -3.19 -10.02 5.65
C TRP A 270 -3.13 -9.09 6.87
N ALA A 271 -2.66 -7.86 6.66
CA ALA A 271 -2.63 -6.82 7.69
C ALA A 271 -3.11 -5.47 7.12
N GLU A 272 -3.92 -4.76 7.89
CA GLU A 272 -4.14 -3.33 7.72
C GLU A 272 -3.39 -2.62 8.85
N THR A 273 -2.48 -1.73 8.49
CA THR A 273 -1.67 -0.95 9.42
C THR A 273 -2.29 0.43 9.60
N TYR A 274 -2.62 0.77 10.84
CA TYR A 274 -3.19 2.08 11.15
C TYR A 274 -2.15 3.18 11.16
N GLN A 275 -2.59 4.38 10.78
CA GLN A 275 -1.76 5.58 10.66
C GLN A 275 -0.56 5.37 9.73
N SER A 276 -0.78 4.72 8.59
CA SER A 276 0.29 4.44 7.62
C SER A 276 -0.15 4.72 6.19
N GLY A 277 0.73 5.37 5.44
CA GLY A 277 0.64 5.46 3.99
C GLY A 277 1.23 4.26 3.25
N HIS A 278 1.41 4.44 1.93
CA HIS A 278 1.86 3.46 0.93
C HIS A 278 3.22 2.81 1.27
N MET A 279 4.16 3.61 1.75
CA MET A 279 5.47 3.12 2.21
C MET A 279 5.39 2.73 3.70
N GLU A 280 4.67 1.66 4.06
CA GLU A 280 4.42 1.37 5.49
C GLU A 280 5.66 1.39 6.42
N PRO A 281 6.86 0.88 6.01
CA PRO A 281 8.05 0.98 6.86
C PRO A 281 8.51 2.42 7.16
N GLU A 282 8.15 3.39 6.32
CA GLU A 282 8.41 4.81 6.54
C GLU A 282 7.48 5.38 7.62
N PHE A 283 6.19 5.14 7.49
CA PHE A 283 5.16 5.74 8.35
C PHE A 283 4.95 4.99 9.67
N GLN A 284 5.01 3.66 9.64
CA GLN A 284 4.84 2.78 10.81
C GLN A 284 5.98 1.76 10.96
N PRO A 285 7.23 2.21 11.21
CA PRO A 285 8.40 1.33 11.26
C PRO A 285 8.32 0.23 12.32
N ARG A 286 7.64 0.46 13.45
CA ARG A 286 7.47 -0.54 14.51
C ARG A 286 6.52 -1.67 14.10
N VAL A 287 5.43 -1.34 13.39
CA VAL A 287 4.51 -2.34 12.83
C VAL A 287 5.22 -3.11 11.71
N ALA A 288 5.89 -2.41 10.80
CA ALA A 288 6.67 -3.03 9.73
C ALA A 288 7.79 -3.95 10.25
N TYR A 289 8.43 -3.59 11.35
CA TYR A 289 9.41 -4.47 12.01
C TYR A 289 8.76 -5.78 12.51
N ARG A 290 7.54 -5.71 13.06
CA ARG A 290 6.77 -6.91 13.43
C ARG A 290 6.37 -7.76 12.22
N HIS A 291 6.00 -7.13 11.11
CA HIS A 291 5.75 -7.83 9.84
C HIS A 291 6.99 -8.62 9.39
N LEU A 292 8.16 -7.98 9.42
CA LEU A 292 9.43 -8.62 9.08
C LEU A 292 9.77 -9.78 10.04
N GLU A 293 9.60 -9.58 11.35
CA GLU A 293 9.80 -10.66 12.34
C GLU A 293 8.89 -11.85 12.06
N TRP A 294 7.64 -11.62 11.66
CA TRP A 294 6.70 -12.69 11.34
C TRP A 294 7.13 -13.45 10.09
N VAL A 295 7.46 -12.76 8.99
CA VAL A 295 7.89 -13.39 7.74
C VAL A 295 9.20 -14.17 7.92
N LEU A 296 10.11 -13.67 8.77
CA LEU A 296 11.35 -14.37 9.15
C LEU A 296 11.14 -15.46 10.21
N ASN A 297 9.89 -15.77 10.58
CA ASN A 297 9.53 -16.77 11.58
C ASN A 297 10.17 -16.54 12.96
N ARG A 298 10.43 -15.27 13.32
CA ARG A 298 10.90 -14.83 14.64
C ARG A 298 9.77 -14.60 15.63
N THR A 299 8.55 -14.38 15.12
CA THR A 299 7.31 -14.35 15.88
C THR A 299 6.20 -15.14 15.16
N GLN A 300 5.14 -15.50 15.86
CA GLN A 300 3.97 -16.20 15.29
C GLN A 300 2.72 -15.31 15.18
N THR A 301 2.73 -14.16 15.84
CA THR A 301 1.65 -13.16 15.79
C THR A 301 2.26 -11.79 15.53
N LEU A 302 1.49 -10.88 14.93
CA LEU A 302 1.88 -9.47 14.89
C LEU A 302 1.71 -8.83 16.27
#